data_AF-A0A7S0SH52-F1
#
_entry.id   AF-A0A7S0SH52-F1
#
_cell.length_a   1.000
_cell.length_b   1.000
_cell.length_c   1.000
_cell.angle_alpha   90.00
_cell.angle_beta   90.00
_cell.angle_gamma   90.00
#
_symmetry.space_group_name_H-M   'P 1'
#
loop_
_entity.id
_entity.type
_entity.pdbx_description
1 polymer ?
#
loop_
_entity_poly.entity_id
_entity_poly.type
_entity_poly.pdbx_seq_one_letter_code
_entity_poly.pdbx_strand_id
1 'polypeptide(L)'
;KSASALRAALYLREAGVCRLCGLDAAALVRRIAVMRSRAARRRAVLEACPAFGERGASVLLAQLCRTAWAGHAWHFDHVLAVKDGGGECTVDNGRTLCVLCHKKHTAEQKRGWAAEARANGA
;
A
#
# COMPACT_ATOMS: atom_id res chain seq x y z
N LYS A 1 -1.31 2.27 20.82
CA LYS A 1 -1.50 3.45 19.93
C LYS A 1 -2.70 3.18 19.02
N SER A 2 -3.56 4.17 18.73
CA SER A 2 -4.64 3.97 17.76
C SER A 2 -4.06 3.84 16.34
N ALA A 3 -4.77 3.15 15.45
CA ALA A 3 -4.36 2.99 14.05
C ALA A 3 -4.17 4.35 13.32
N SER A 4 -4.93 5.38 13.70
CA SER A 4 -4.78 6.73 13.15
C SER A 4 -3.48 7.39 13.59
N ALA A 5 -3.11 7.28 14.86
CA ALA A 5 -1.86 7.84 15.39
C ALA A 5 -0.64 7.19 14.75
N LEU A 6 -0.69 5.87 14.50
CA LEU A 6 0.39 5.15 13.83
C LEU A 6 0.55 5.58 12.36
N ARG A 7 -0.57 5.72 11.64
CA ARG A 7 -0.55 6.25 10.26
C ARG A 7 -0.03 7.69 10.20
N ALA A 8 -0.38 8.53 11.16
CA ALA A 8 0.13 9.90 11.25
C ALA A 8 1.64 9.92 11.49
N ALA A 9 2.15 9.11 12.43
CA ALA A 9 3.58 9.03 12.72
C ALA A 9 4.40 8.48 11.53
N LEU A 10 3.90 7.45 10.84
CA LEU A 10 4.53 7.00 9.58
C LEU A 10 4.51 8.09 8.50
N TYR A 11 3.39 8.81 8.38
CA TYR A 11 3.29 9.87 7.40
C TYR A 11 4.30 11.00 7.68
N LEU A 12 4.56 11.34 8.95
CA LEU A 12 5.62 12.28 9.30
C LEU A 12 7.00 11.79 8.86
N ARG A 13 7.25 10.47 8.96
CA ARG A 13 8.55 9.87 8.60
C ARG A 13 8.75 9.68 7.09
N GLU A 14 7.69 9.32 6.38
CA GLU A 14 7.78 8.78 5.00
C GLU A 14 6.94 9.55 3.99
N ALA A 15 6.19 10.57 4.43
CA ALA A 15 5.37 11.45 3.60
C ALA A 15 4.36 10.73 2.69
N GLY A 16 3.98 9.48 3.01
CA GLY A 16 3.11 8.67 2.16
C GLY A 16 3.80 8.09 0.92
N VAL A 17 5.13 8.07 0.90
CA VAL A 17 5.95 7.48 -0.17
C VAL A 17 6.14 5.98 0.07
N CYS A 18 5.87 5.18 -0.94
CA CYS A 18 6.02 3.73 -0.87
C CYS A 18 7.49 3.34 -0.64
N ARG A 19 7.76 2.60 0.43
CA ARG A 19 9.11 2.13 0.79
C ARG A 19 9.64 0.98 -0.06
N LEU A 20 8.82 0.41 -0.96
CA LEU A 20 9.25 -0.64 -1.89
C LEU A 20 9.45 -0.12 -3.33
N CYS A 21 8.58 0.74 -3.83
CA CYS A 21 8.64 1.20 -5.23
C CYS A 21 8.87 2.71 -5.41
N GLY A 22 8.95 3.49 -4.33
CA GLY A 22 9.18 4.93 -4.40
C GLY A 22 7.99 5.77 -4.86
N LEU A 23 6.83 5.18 -5.16
CA LEU A 23 5.63 5.94 -5.52
C LEU A 23 5.21 6.89 -4.38
N ASP A 24 5.20 8.19 -4.66
CA ASP A 24 4.58 9.19 -3.79
C ASP A 24 3.05 9.12 -3.90
N ALA A 25 2.47 8.20 -3.13
CA ALA A 25 1.04 7.94 -3.13
C ALA A 25 0.24 9.12 -2.56
N ALA A 26 0.84 9.92 -1.67
CA ALA A 26 0.22 11.11 -1.12
C ALA A 26 0.16 12.25 -2.15
N ALA A 27 1.24 12.50 -2.90
CA ALA A 27 1.24 13.45 -4.00
C ALA A 27 0.27 13.04 -5.10
N LEU A 28 0.22 11.74 -5.44
CA LEU A 28 -0.74 11.23 -6.40
C LEU A 28 -2.18 11.53 -5.96
N VAL A 29 -2.50 11.28 -4.69
CA VAL A 29 -3.82 11.61 -4.11
C VAL A 29 -4.12 13.10 -4.23
N ARG A 30 -3.18 13.98 -3.82
CA ARG A 30 -3.35 15.44 -3.96
C ARG A 30 -3.59 15.85 -5.41
N ARG A 31 -2.84 15.29 -6.35
CA ARG A 31 -2.97 15.55 -7.80
C ARG A 31 -4.36 15.17 -8.32
N ILE A 32 -4.89 14.00 -7.96
CA ILE A 32 -6.17 13.53 -8.50
C ILE A 32 -7.40 14.07 -7.74
N ALA A 33 -7.24 14.50 -6.49
CA ALA A 33 -8.33 15.03 -5.68
C ALA A 33 -8.97 16.29 -6.28
N VAL A 34 -8.16 17.17 -6.89
CA VAL A 34 -8.62 18.40 -7.54
C VAL A 34 -9.24 18.17 -8.93
N MET A 35 -9.12 16.95 -9.48
CA MET A 35 -9.64 16.62 -10.80
C MET A 35 -11.12 16.23 -10.73
N ARG A 36 -11.94 16.82 -11.61
CA ARG A 36 -13.38 16.53 -11.70
C ARG A 36 -13.71 15.25 -12.46
N SER A 37 -12.92 14.89 -13.47
CA SER A 37 -13.20 13.74 -14.34
C SER A 37 -12.53 12.46 -13.85
N ARG A 38 -13.30 11.38 -13.70
CA ARG A 38 -12.76 10.03 -13.42
C ARG A 38 -11.78 9.55 -14.50
N ALA A 39 -12.01 9.91 -15.76
CA ALA A 39 -11.09 9.58 -16.84
C ALA A 39 -9.76 10.34 -16.72
N ALA A 40 -9.81 11.62 -16.34
CA ALA A 40 -8.60 12.41 -16.07
C ALA A 40 -7.81 11.85 -14.88
N ARG A 41 -8.50 11.49 -13.79
CA ARG A 41 -7.88 10.80 -12.64
C ARG A 41 -7.20 9.50 -13.06
N ARG A 42 -7.90 8.67 -13.85
CA ARG A 42 -7.34 7.40 -14.36
C ARG A 42 -6.07 7.62 -15.17
N ARG A 43 -6.06 8.59 -16.09
CA ARG A 43 -4.86 8.93 -16.86
C ARG A 43 -3.70 9.35 -15.95
N ALA A 44 -3.96 10.25 -15.00
CA ALA A 44 -2.94 10.71 -14.05
C ALA A 44 -2.38 9.59 -13.15
N VAL A 45 -3.22 8.64 -12.72
CA VAL A 45 -2.76 7.47 -11.95
C VAL A 45 -1.88 6.57 -12.81
N LEU A 46 -2.28 6.28 -14.05
CA LEU A 46 -1.51 5.41 -14.96
C LEU A 46 -0.19 6.07 -15.41
N GLU A 47 -0.18 7.39 -15.58
CA GLU A 47 1.03 8.17 -15.85
C GLU A 47 2.01 8.12 -14.67
N ALA A 48 1.51 8.31 -13.44
CA ALA A 48 2.34 8.27 -12.24
C ALA A 48 2.80 6.85 -11.88
N CYS A 49 2.01 5.83 -12.19
CA CYS A 49 2.31 4.44 -11.88
C CYS A 49 1.58 3.49 -12.86
N PRO A 50 2.25 3.10 -13.97
CA PRO A 50 1.67 2.20 -14.97
C PRO A 50 1.21 0.86 -14.43
N ALA A 51 1.79 0.40 -13.31
CA ALA A 51 1.44 -0.87 -12.66
C ALA A 51 -0.03 -0.93 -12.20
N PHE A 52 -0.73 0.20 -12.05
CA PHE A 52 -2.20 0.18 -11.85
C PHE A 52 -2.98 -0.33 -13.06
N GLY A 53 -2.38 -0.32 -14.26
CA GLY A 53 -2.94 -0.87 -15.50
C GLY A 53 -2.72 -2.37 -15.66
N GLU A 54 -1.89 -2.99 -14.82
CA GLU A 54 -1.60 -4.42 -14.88
C GLU A 54 -2.80 -5.29 -14.45
N ARG A 55 -2.79 -6.54 -14.90
CA ARG A 55 -3.80 -7.54 -14.53
C ARG A 55 -3.85 -7.68 -13.01
N GLY A 56 -5.06 -7.60 -12.45
CA GLY A 56 -5.30 -7.74 -11.00
C GLY A 56 -5.25 -6.44 -10.19
N ALA A 57 -4.97 -5.29 -10.83
CA ALA A 57 -5.00 -3.96 -10.19
C ALA A 57 -6.26 -3.14 -10.49
N SER A 58 -7.15 -3.62 -11.36
CA SER A 58 -8.33 -2.87 -11.86
C SER A 58 -9.24 -2.33 -10.75
N VAL A 59 -9.49 -3.12 -9.70
CA VAL A 59 -10.30 -2.71 -8.55
C VAL A 59 -9.63 -1.59 -7.75
N LEU A 60 -8.32 -1.72 -7.49
CA LEU A 60 -7.54 -0.70 -6.77
C LEU A 60 -7.50 0.61 -7.55
N LEU A 61 -7.27 0.54 -8.86
CA LEU A 61 -7.31 1.70 -9.75
C LEU A 61 -8.69 2.37 -9.73
N ALA A 62 -9.77 1.58 -9.82
CA ALA A 62 -11.14 2.10 -9.79
C ALA A 62 -11.47 2.78 -8.44
N GLN A 63 -11.08 2.18 -7.31
CA GLN A 63 -11.28 2.74 -5.98
C GLN A 63 -10.51 4.07 -5.79
N LEU A 64 -9.24 4.11 -6.21
CA LEU A 64 -8.42 5.31 -6.13
C LEU A 64 -8.99 6.43 -7.00
N CYS A 65 -9.37 6.14 -8.25
CA CYS A 65 -9.97 7.13 -9.14
C CYS A 65 -11.32 7.65 -8.63
N ARG A 66 -12.14 6.78 -8.01
CA ARG A 66 -13.44 7.16 -7.47
C ARG A 66 -13.31 8.11 -6.29
N THR A 67 -12.39 7.83 -5.38
CA THR A 67 -12.40 8.47 -4.05
C THR A 67 -11.30 9.52 -3.86
N ALA A 68 -10.18 9.40 -4.56
CA ALA A 68 -8.96 10.14 -4.24
C ALA A 68 -8.60 10.09 -2.75
N TRP A 69 -8.93 8.98 -2.06
CA TRP A 69 -8.69 8.85 -0.63
C TRP A 69 -7.33 8.20 -0.37
N ALA A 70 -6.60 8.71 0.62
CA ALA A 70 -5.29 8.19 1.02
C ALA A 70 -5.31 6.68 1.32
N GLY A 71 -6.39 6.16 1.92
CA GLY A 71 -6.55 4.73 2.21
C GLY A 71 -6.71 3.84 0.96
N HIS A 72 -6.95 4.41 -0.23
CA HIS A 72 -6.92 3.68 -1.50
C HIS A 72 -5.60 3.90 -2.27
N ALA A 73 -4.66 4.68 -1.74
CA ALA A 73 -3.37 4.95 -2.35
C ALA A 73 -2.23 4.25 -1.60
N TRP A 74 -2.27 4.24 -0.27
CA TRP A 74 -1.24 3.61 0.57
C TRP A 74 -1.76 3.07 1.91
N HIS A 75 -1.07 2.05 2.42
CA HIS A 75 -1.33 1.35 3.68
C HIS A 75 -0.09 1.32 4.58
N PHE A 76 -0.33 1.12 5.87
CA PHE A 76 0.68 0.68 6.82
C PHE A 76 0.97 -0.80 6.54
N ASP A 77 2.24 -1.17 6.51
CA ASP A 77 2.69 -2.55 6.42
C ASP A 77 3.75 -2.82 7.48
N HIS A 78 3.86 -4.06 7.95
CA HIS A 78 4.92 -4.44 8.87
C HIS A 78 6.22 -4.69 8.12
N VAL A 79 7.35 -4.22 8.67
CA VAL A 79 8.69 -4.57 8.16
C VAL A 79 8.96 -6.05 8.41
N LEU A 80 8.76 -6.51 9.65
CA LEU A 80 8.74 -7.92 10.03
C LEU A 80 7.32 -8.27 10.50
N ALA A 81 6.71 -9.32 9.91
CA ALA A 81 5.36 -9.70 10.27
C ALA A 81 5.29 -10.26 11.69
N VAL A 82 4.11 -10.13 12.32
CA VAL A 82 3.87 -10.69 13.67
C VAL A 82 4.17 -12.18 13.73
N LYS A 83 3.73 -12.95 12.70
CA LYS A 83 4.00 -14.39 12.62
C LYS A 83 5.50 -14.70 12.63
N ASP A 84 6.30 -13.81 12.08
CA ASP A 84 7.75 -13.98 11.92
C ASP A 84 8.53 -13.28 13.06
N GLY A 85 7.86 -12.89 14.15
CA GLY A 85 8.49 -12.29 15.33
C GLY A 85 8.53 -10.76 15.36
N GLY A 86 7.86 -10.07 14.44
CA GLY A 86 7.87 -8.60 14.34
C GLY A 86 7.17 -7.85 15.48
N GLY A 87 6.43 -8.56 16.34
CA GLY A 87 5.81 -7.96 17.52
C GLY A 87 4.77 -6.89 17.20
N GLU A 88 4.72 -5.82 17.99
CA GLU A 88 3.66 -4.82 17.95
C GLU A 88 3.67 -3.90 16.71
N CYS A 89 2.50 -3.33 16.41
CA CYS A 89 2.33 -2.25 15.43
C CYS A 89 3.00 -0.96 15.91
N THR A 90 4.31 -0.85 15.71
CA THR A 90 5.12 0.35 16.04
C THR A 90 5.49 1.12 14.78
N VAL A 91 5.96 2.36 14.96
CA VAL A 91 6.48 3.16 13.84
C VAL A 91 7.75 2.50 13.30
N ASP A 92 8.60 1.96 14.18
CA ASP A 92 9.88 1.35 13.81
C ASP A 92 9.70 0.03 13.05
N ASN A 93 8.72 -0.79 13.42
CA ASN A 93 8.34 -1.98 12.66
C ASN A 93 7.27 -1.70 11.57
N GLY A 94 6.95 -0.43 11.33
CA GLY A 94 6.03 0.00 10.31
C GLY A 94 6.74 0.49 9.05
N ARG A 95 6.07 0.41 7.91
CA ARG A 95 6.44 1.11 6.67
C ARG A 95 5.22 1.47 5.85
N THR A 96 5.36 2.50 5.02
CA THR A 96 4.36 2.93 4.05
C THR A 96 4.50 2.13 2.77
N LEU A 97 3.46 1.41 2.36
CA LEU A 97 3.38 0.78 1.04
C LEU A 97 2.23 1.35 0.23
N CYS A 98 2.43 1.55 -1.07
CA CYS A 98 1.29 1.79 -1.95
C CYS A 98 0.40 0.53 -2.00
N VAL A 99 -0.88 0.70 -2.34
CA VAL A 99 -1.84 -0.42 -2.34
C VAL A 99 -1.45 -1.58 -3.27
N LEU A 100 -0.68 -1.32 -4.33
CA LEU A 100 -0.16 -2.38 -5.21
C LEU A 100 0.92 -3.20 -4.52
N CYS A 101 1.93 -2.54 -3.95
CA CYS A 101 3.01 -3.18 -3.23
C CYS A 101 2.50 -3.91 -1.99
N HIS A 102 1.58 -3.30 -1.24
CA HIS A 102 0.96 -3.94 -0.08
C HIS A 102 0.25 -5.24 -0.47
N LYS A 103 -0.59 -5.22 -1.52
CA LYS A 103 -1.27 -6.42 -2.03
C LYS A 103 -0.28 -7.52 -2.46
N LYS A 104 0.81 -7.16 -3.16
CA LYS A 104 1.86 -8.11 -3.57
C LYS A 104 2.57 -8.71 -2.36
N HIS A 105 3.01 -7.87 -1.42
CA HIS A 105 3.72 -8.27 -0.20
C HIS A 105 2.89 -9.22 0.69
N THR A 106 1.63 -8.88 0.98
CA THR A 106 0.74 -9.76 1.76
C THR A 106 0.55 -11.12 1.08
N ALA A 107 0.46 -11.15 -0.25
CA ALA A 107 0.32 -12.41 -0.98
C ALA A 107 1.61 -13.25 -0.94
N GLU A 108 2.78 -12.62 -0.98
CA GLU A 108 4.09 -13.27 -0.83
C GLU A 108 4.25 -13.90 0.55
N GLN A 109 3.96 -13.13 1.62
CA GLN A 109 4.00 -13.63 3.00
C GLN A 109 3.11 -14.86 3.18
N LYS A 110 1.85 -14.78 2.72
CA LYS A 110 0.91 -15.91 2.81
C LYS A 110 1.40 -17.15 2.05
N ARG A 111 2.07 -16.97 0.90
CA ARG A 111 2.66 -18.09 0.15
C ARG A 111 3.83 -18.71 0.91
N GLY A 112 4.72 -17.90 1.48
CA GLY A 112 5.83 -18.38 2.31
C GLY A 112 5.33 -19.19 3.50
N TRP A 113 4.38 -18.66 4.24
CA TRP A 113 3.76 -19.34 5.38
C TRP A 113 3.07 -20.66 5.01
N ALA A 114 2.42 -20.73 3.85
CA ALA A 114 1.81 -21.95 3.37
C ALA A 114 2.86 -23.01 2.96
N ALA A 115 4.00 -22.56 2.42
CA ALA A 115 5.10 -23.47 2.09
C ALA A 115 5.77 -24.02 3.37
N GLU A 116 6.03 -23.18 4.37
CA GLU A 116 6.55 -23.60 5.68
C GLU A 116 5.62 -24.61 6.37
N ALA A 117 4.32 -24.35 6.38
CA ALA A 117 3.35 -25.25 7.01
C ALA A 117 3.33 -26.63 6.34
N ARG A 118 3.54 -26.70 5.01
CA ARG A 118 3.66 -27.96 4.27
C ARG A 118 4.96 -28.68 4.57
N ALA A 119 6.07 -27.95 4.72
CA ALA A 119 7.37 -28.52 5.04
C ALA A 119 7.45 -29.05 6.47
N ASN A 120 6.79 -28.39 7.42
CA ASN A 120 6.79 -28.79 8.84
C ASN A 120 5.72 -29.85 9.18
N GLY A 121 4.80 -30.12 8.25
CA GLY A 121 3.77 -31.16 8.38
C GLY A 121 4.06 -32.42 7.55
N ALA A 122 5.21 -32.47 6.87
CA ALA A 122 5.77 -33.62 6.17
C ALA A 122 6.96 -34.18 6.98
#